data_AF-A0A9D9GNG8-F1
#
_entry.id   AF-A0A9D9GNG8-F1
#
_cell.length_a   1.000
_cell.length_b   1.000
_cell.length_c   1.000
_cell.angle_alpha   90.00
_cell.angle_beta   90.00
_cell.angle_gamma   90.00
#
_symmetry.space_group_name_H-M   'P 1'
#
loop_
_entity.id
_entity.type
_entity.pdbx_description
1 polymer ?
#
loop_
_entity_poly.entity_id
_entity_poly.type
_entity_poly.pdbx_seq_one_letter_code
_entity_poly.pdbx_strand_id
1 'polypeptide(L)'
;PAPAGKRVSWEEARSRSKEARRIRDRIAWLENGITKLEAEMKRLEGILSNPGENDDIMELTRSYLECQRDLDAKTAEWGELLEKQEL
;
A
#
# COMPACT_ATOMS: atom_id res chain seq x y z
N PRO A 1 17.78 16.49 -38.94
CA PRO A 1 17.94 16.49 -37.45
C PRO A 1 16.68 17.10 -36.83
N ALA A 2 16.02 16.41 -35.90
CA ALA A 2 14.86 16.98 -35.22
C ALA A 2 15.30 18.20 -34.38
N PRO A 3 14.54 19.32 -34.36
CA PRO A 3 14.94 20.52 -33.64
C PRO A 3 15.03 20.22 -32.14
N ALA A 4 16.12 20.68 -31.50
CA ALA A 4 16.48 20.37 -30.12
C ALA A 4 15.34 20.59 -29.10
N GLY A 5 14.46 21.58 -29.33
CA GLY A 5 13.28 21.84 -28.48
C GLY A 5 12.22 20.74 -28.48
N LYS A 6 12.07 19.95 -29.56
CA LYS A 6 11.15 18.80 -29.60
C LYS A 6 11.67 17.58 -28.84
N ARG A 7 12.99 17.45 -28.67
CA ARG A 7 13.61 16.33 -27.95
C ARG A 7 13.49 16.49 -26.44
N VAL A 8 13.76 17.69 -25.91
CA VAL A 8 13.63 17.99 -24.48
C VAL A 8 12.19 17.79 -24.01
N SER A 9 11.21 18.30 -24.76
CA SER A 9 9.78 18.12 -24.47
C SER A 9 9.34 16.64 -24.47
N TRP A 10 9.92 15.81 -25.35
CA TRP A 10 9.57 14.39 -25.42
C TRP A 10 10.21 13.58 -24.29
N GLU A 11 11.43 13.91 -23.89
CA GLU A 11 12.12 13.29 -22.74
C GLU A 11 11.41 13.62 -21.42
N GLU A 12 10.95 14.86 -21.25
CA GLU A 12 10.15 15.29 -20.11
C GLU A 12 8.79 14.57 -20.06
N ALA A 13 8.06 14.52 -21.18
CA ALA A 13 6.79 13.80 -21.28
C ALA A 13 6.95 12.29 -20.99
N ARG A 14 8.05 11.69 -21.46
CA ARG A 14 8.38 10.29 -21.18
C ARG A 14 8.74 10.06 -19.71
N SER A 15 9.47 10.98 -19.09
CA SER A 15 9.83 10.91 -17.67
C SER A 15 8.57 10.96 -16.79
N ARG A 16 7.68 11.95 -17.04
CA ARG A 16 6.40 12.09 -16.33
C ARG A 16 5.52 10.84 -16.49
N SER A 17 5.48 10.25 -17.69
CA SER A 17 4.70 9.03 -17.93
C SER A 17 5.23 7.83 -17.13
N LYS A 18 6.56 7.70 -17.00
CA LYS A 18 7.19 6.63 -16.20
C LYS A 18 6.92 6.83 -14.71
N GLU A 19 7.02 8.07 -14.23
CA GLU A 19 6.73 8.42 -12.85
C GLU A 19 5.27 8.14 -12.49
N ALA A 20 4.32 8.61 -13.30
CA ALA A 20 2.90 8.32 -13.11
C ALA A 20 2.61 6.81 -13.12
N ARG A 21 3.30 6.03 -13.96
CA ARG A 21 3.16 4.57 -13.94
C ARG A 21 3.68 3.97 -12.63
N ARG A 22 4.84 4.39 -12.14
CA ARG A 22 5.41 3.90 -10.88
C ARG A 22 4.49 4.21 -9.69
N ILE A 23 3.92 5.41 -9.65
CA ILE A 23 2.95 5.81 -8.61
C ILE A 23 1.73 4.89 -8.65
N ARG A 24 1.12 4.68 -9.82
CA ARG A 24 -0.02 3.77 -9.97
C ARG A 24 0.29 2.33 -9.59
N ASP A 25 1.44 1.80 -10.05
CA ASP A 25 1.86 0.44 -9.73
C ASP A 25 2.07 0.26 -8.22
N ARG A 26 2.57 1.30 -7.54
CA ARG A 26 2.75 1.32 -6.07
C ARG A 26 1.43 1.41 -5.32
N ILE A 27 0.50 2.26 -5.77
CA ILE A 27 -0.86 2.37 -5.23
C ILE A 27 -1.57 1.01 -5.28
N ALA A 28 -1.57 0.35 -6.45
CA ALA A 28 -2.21 -0.95 -6.61
C ALA A 28 -1.58 -2.03 -5.70
N TRP A 29 -0.25 -1.97 -5.49
CA TRP A 29 0.42 -2.86 -4.54
C TRP A 29 0.01 -2.58 -3.09
N LEU A 30 -0.10 -1.31 -2.71
CA LEU A 30 -0.54 -0.89 -1.37
C LEU A 30 -1.98 -1.31 -1.11
N GLU A 31 -2.90 -1.06 -2.03
CA GLU A 31 -4.32 -1.45 -1.91
C GLU A 31 -4.47 -2.96 -1.69
N ASN A 32 -3.80 -3.77 -2.49
CA ASN A 32 -3.80 -5.22 -2.31
C ASN A 32 -3.15 -5.64 -0.97
N GLY A 33 -2.14 -4.91 -0.50
CA GLY A 33 -1.54 -5.14 0.82
C GLY A 33 -2.50 -4.81 1.97
N ILE A 34 -3.19 -3.66 1.88
CA ILE A 34 -4.20 -3.19 2.82
C ILE A 34 -5.34 -4.21 2.92
N THR A 35 -5.91 -4.64 1.78
CA THR A 35 -6.98 -5.64 1.77
C THR A 35 -6.58 -6.96 2.43
N LYS A 36 -5.33 -7.41 2.23
CA LYS A 36 -4.82 -8.63 2.89
C LYS A 36 -4.67 -8.46 4.40
N LEU A 37 -4.18 -7.31 4.84
CA LEU A 37 -4.03 -7.01 6.27
C LEU A 37 -5.40 -6.92 6.94
N GLU A 38 -6.38 -6.24 6.34
CA GLU A 38 -7.75 -6.16 6.85
C GLU A 38 -8.40 -7.55 6.96
N ALA A 39 -8.18 -8.42 5.97
CA ALA A 39 -8.68 -9.79 6.02
C ALA A 39 -8.03 -10.61 7.14
N GLU A 40 -6.72 -10.47 7.34
CA GLU A 40 -6.00 -11.16 8.42
C GLU A 40 -6.39 -10.62 9.80
N MET A 41 -6.53 -9.30 9.94
CA MET A 41 -7.01 -8.68 11.18
C MET A 41 -8.40 -9.21 11.53
N LYS A 42 -9.33 -9.26 10.57
CA LYS A 42 -10.67 -9.82 10.79
C LYS A 42 -10.63 -11.29 11.19
N ARG A 43 -9.70 -12.08 10.63
CA ARG A 43 -9.49 -13.48 11.03
C ARG A 43 -9.02 -13.56 12.48
N LEU A 44 -8.03 -12.76 12.86
CA LEU A 44 -7.48 -12.71 14.20
C LEU A 44 -8.51 -12.23 15.23
N GLU A 45 -9.27 -11.18 14.92
CA GLU A 45 -10.40 -10.70 15.74
C GLU A 45 -11.44 -11.81 15.96
N GLY A 46 -11.75 -12.57 14.92
CA GLY A 46 -12.66 -13.72 15.02
C GLY A 46 -12.18 -14.74 16.06
N ILE A 47 -10.90 -15.11 16.01
CA ILE A 47 -10.31 -16.06 16.97
C ILE A 47 -10.24 -15.44 18.38
N LEU A 48 -9.75 -14.21 18.50
CA LEU A 48 -9.63 -13.50 19.78
C LEU A 48 -10.98 -13.25 20.47
N SER A 49 -12.08 -13.15 19.71
CA SER A 49 -13.43 -12.98 20.25
C SER A 49 -13.99 -14.23 20.92
N ASN A 50 -13.52 -15.42 20.53
CA ASN A 50 -13.93 -16.70 21.09
C ASN A 50 -12.78 -17.72 20.97
N PRO A 51 -11.73 -17.57 21.79
CA PRO A 51 -10.55 -18.42 21.69
C PRO A 51 -10.82 -19.84 22.15
N GLY A 52 -10.23 -20.80 21.44
CA GLY A 52 -10.20 -22.20 21.85
C GLY A 52 -9.19 -22.44 22.99
N GLU A 53 -9.30 -23.60 23.65
CA GLU A 53 -8.41 -23.99 24.76
C GLU A 53 -6.92 -24.04 24.40
N ASN A 54 -6.60 -24.17 23.11
CA ASN A 54 -5.22 -24.28 22.62
C ASN A 54 -4.74 -23.03 21.85
N ASP A 55 -5.55 -21.97 21.77
CA ASP A 55 -5.17 -20.76 21.06
C ASP A 55 -4.19 -19.93 21.90
N ASP A 56 -3.02 -19.60 21.32
CA ASP A 56 -2.06 -18.70 21.96
C ASP A 56 -2.53 -17.25 21.80
N ILE A 57 -3.26 -16.77 22.81
CA ILE A 57 -3.81 -15.41 22.83
C ILE A 57 -2.74 -14.34 22.76
N MET A 58 -1.57 -14.58 23.35
CA MET A 58 -0.49 -13.59 23.34
C MET A 58 0.13 -13.48 21.96
N GLU A 59 0.33 -14.61 21.27
CA GLU A 59 0.79 -14.63 19.89
C GLU A 59 -0.24 -13.99 18.95
N LEU A 60 -1.52 -14.38 19.06
CA LEU A 60 -2.60 -13.83 18.24
C LEU A 60 -2.75 -12.31 18.44
N THR A 61 -2.65 -11.82 19.67
CA THR A 61 -2.68 -10.39 19.98
C THR A 61 -1.47 -9.68 19.40
N ARG A 62 -0.28 -10.29 19.47
CA ARG A 62 0.94 -9.73 18.86
C ARG A 62 0.79 -9.61 17.35
N SER A 63 0.34 -10.68 16.68
CA SER A 63 0.10 -10.66 15.24
C SER A 63 -0.94 -9.62 14.83
N TYR A 64 -2.00 -9.44 15.63
CA TYR A 64 -3.01 -8.41 15.37
C TYR A 64 -2.40 -6.99 15.45
N LEU A 65 -1.61 -6.71 16.49
CA LEU A 65 -0.95 -5.43 16.66
C LEU A 65 0.11 -5.16 15.57
N GLU A 66 0.80 -6.19 15.10
CA GLU A 66 1.71 -6.10 13.95
C GLU A 66 0.93 -5.76 12.67
N CYS A 67 -0.18 -6.45 12.41
CA CYS A 67 -1.05 -6.14 11.27
C CYS A 67 -1.57 -4.70 11.32
N GLN A 68 -1.96 -4.21 12.50
CA GLN A 68 -2.43 -2.84 12.68
C GLN A 68 -1.33 -1.82 12.34
N ARG A 69 -0.10 -2.02 12.82
CA ARG A 69 1.04 -1.14 12.50
C ARG A 69 1.35 -1.13 11.00
N ASP A 70 1.32 -2.30 10.37
CA ASP A 70 1.55 -2.42 8.93
C ASP A 70 0.44 -1.77 8.12
N LEU A 71 -0.81 -1.88 8.58
CA LEU A 71 -1.97 -1.25 7.96
C LEU A 71 -1.87 0.27 8.03
N ASP A 72 -1.53 0.81 9.20
CA ASP A 72 -1.32 2.26 9.40
C ASP A 72 -0.22 2.79 8.48
N ALA A 73 0.92 2.09 8.42
CA ALA A 73 2.04 2.48 7.57
C ALA A 73 1.70 2.46 6.07
N LYS A 74 1.02 1.42 5.59
CA LYS A 74 0.62 1.31 4.18
C LYS A 74 -0.46 2.31 3.80
N THR A 75 -1.41 2.56 4.71
CA THR A 75 -2.48 3.53 4.48
C THR A 75 -1.95 4.95 4.42
N ALA A 76 -0.98 5.29 5.29
CA ALA A 76 -0.28 6.58 5.23
C ALA A 76 0.46 6.74 3.89
N GLU A 77 1.25 5.74 3.46
CA GLU A 77 1.95 5.79 2.17
C GLU A 77 0.97 5.91 0.99
N TRP A 78 -0.15 5.18 1.03
CA TRP A 78 -1.17 5.24 0.00
C TRP A 78 -1.79 6.64 -0.09
N GLY A 79 -2.12 7.26 1.05
CA GLY A 79 -2.60 8.64 1.11
C GLY A 79 -1.63 9.63 0.47
N GLU A 80 -0.33 9.56 0.82
CA GLU A 80 0.69 10.42 0.22
C GLU A 80 0.82 10.23 -1.31
N LEU A 81 0.64 9.01 -1.80
CA LEU A 81 0.74 8.72 -3.24
C LEU A 81 -0.50 9.18 -4.00
N LEU A 82 -1.69 9.13 -3.39
CA LEU A 82 -2.90 9.70 -3.96
C LEU A 82 -2.77 11.23 -4.11
N GLU A 83 -2.29 11.92 -3.07
CA GLU A 83 -2.04 13.36 -3.14
C GLU A 83 -1.04 13.70 -4.27
N LYS A 84 0.02 12.91 -4.42
CA LYS A 84 1.00 13.07 -5.52
C LYS A 84 0.43 12.78 -6.91
N GLN A 85 -0.65 12.01 -7.02
CA GLN A 85 -1.30 11.70 -8.29
C GLN A 85 -2.28 12.81 -8.70
N GLU A 86 -2.85 13.53 -7.75
CA GLU A 86 -3.79 14.64 -7.98
C GLU A 86 -3.10 15.99 -8.29
N LEU A 87 -1.79 16.08 -8.03
CA LEU A 87 -0.91 17.23 -8.38
C LEU A 87 -0.28 17.09 -9.78
#